data_AF-A0A5C8PSR0-F1
#
_entry.id   AF-A0A5C8PSR0-F1
#
_cell.length_a   1.000
_cell.length_b   1.000
_cell.length_c   1.000
_cell.angle_alpha   90.00
_cell.angle_beta   90.00
_cell.angle_gamma   90.00
#
_symmetry.space_group_name_H-M   'P 1'
#
loop_
_entity.id
_entity.type
_entity.pdbx_description
1 polymer ?
#
loop_
_entity_poly.entity_id
_entity_poly.type
_entity_poly.pdbx_seq_one_letter_code
_entity_poly.pdbx_strand_id
1 'polypeptide(L)'
;MLRSDLRSDCVQTSCQRPGRGRHMSDPKEKEPDVGAYVDAMAEMVGLPIAPQYRDAVIANMARTAQVAALALAEPLADDLVAAPVFRP
;
A
#
# COMPACT_ATOMS: atom_id res chain seq x y z
N MET A 1 37.22 -32.12 -37.01
CA MET A 1 35.82 -32.07 -37.46
C MET A 1 34.95 -32.08 -36.22
N LEU A 2 34.13 -31.03 -36.07
CA LEU A 2 33.17 -30.80 -34.99
C LEU A 2 32.05 -31.87 -34.97
N ARG A 3 31.47 -32.07 -33.77
CA ARG A 3 30.08 -32.48 -33.43
C ARG A 3 30.14 -33.41 -32.20
N SER A 4 29.41 -33.26 -31.10
CA SER A 4 28.29 -32.39 -30.77
C SER A 4 28.11 -32.44 -29.25
N ASP A 5 28.06 -31.27 -28.61
CA ASP A 5 27.33 -31.08 -27.36
C ASP A 5 25.90 -31.55 -27.53
N LEU A 6 25.47 -32.62 -26.86
CA LEU A 6 24.06 -32.81 -26.52
C LEU A 6 23.95 -33.88 -25.42
N ARG A 7 23.48 -33.39 -24.27
CA ARG A 7 22.60 -34.10 -23.34
C ARG A 7 23.25 -35.26 -22.57
N SER A 8 23.92 -34.96 -21.45
CA SER A 8 23.87 -35.95 -20.36
C SER A 8 24.11 -35.47 -18.93
N ASP A 9 24.21 -34.16 -18.65
CA ASP A 9 24.41 -33.72 -17.25
C ASP A 9 23.25 -32.88 -16.68
N CYS A 10 22.02 -33.17 -17.15
CA CYS A 10 20.81 -32.70 -16.50
C CYS A 10 20.26 -33.79 -15.55
N VAL A 11 21.13 -34.28 -14.65
CA VAL A 11 20.79 -35.09 -13.45
C VAL A 11 21.08 -34.25 -12.19
N GLN A 12 20.85 -32.95 -12.29
CA GLN A 12 20.71 -32.05 -11.13
C GLN A 12 19.29 -31.50 -11.11
N THR A 13 18.33 -32.42 -11.22
CA THR A 13 16.89 -32.24 -10.97
C THR A 13 16.60 -31.91 -9.50
N SER A 14 17.50 -31.26 -8.78
CA SER A 14 17.12 -30.37 -7.69
C SER A 14 16.79 -29.03 -8.32
N CYS A 15 15.61 -28.98 -8.95
CA CYS A 15 14.86 -27.76 -9.19
C CYS A 15 14.61 -27.04 -7.86
N GLN A 16 15.66 -26.47 -7.24
CA GLN A 16 15.51 -25.48 -6.21
C GLN A 16 15.16 -24.20 -6.93
N ARG A 17 13.85 -23.95 -7.10
CA ARG A 17 13.39 -22.56 -7.22
C ARG A 17 13.77 -21.91 -5.90
N PRO A 18 14.69 -20.94 -5.86
CA PRO A 18 14.75 -20.09 -4.68
C PRO A 18 13.40 -19.41 -4.64
N GLY A 19 12.63 -19.73 -3.60
CA GLY A 19 11.45 -18.97 -3.25
C GLY A 19 11.91 -17.52 -3.19
N ARG A 20 11.47 -16.73 -4.19
CA ARG A 20 11.57 -15.28 -4.15
C ARG A 20 10.53 -14.84 -3.13
N GLY A 21 10.74 -15.22 -1.87
CA GLY A 21 10.20 -14.48 -0.75
C GLY A 21 10.72 -13.08 -0.99
N ARG A 22 9.82 -12.18 -1.41
CA ARG A 22 10.07 -10.77 -1.25
C ARG A 22 10.53 -10.67 0.20
N HIS A 23 11.75 -10.20 0.41
CA HIS A 23 12.10 -9.63 1.68
C HIS A 23 10.99 -8.61 1.90
N MET A 24 10.06 -8.92 2.79
CA MET A 24 9.27 -7.87 3.41
C MET A 24 10.33 -7.14 4.20
N SER A 25 10.92 -6.14 3.55
CA SER A 25 11.70 -5.15 4.26
C SER A 25 10.79 -4.70 5.37
N ASP A 26 11.29 -4.73 6.61
CA ASP A 26 10.64 -4.00 7.70
C ASP A 26 10.25 -2.65 7.12
N PRO A 27 8.96 -2.25 7.12
CA PRO A 27 8.61 -0.92 6.69
C PRO A 27 9.32 -0.01 7.68
N LYS A 28 10.48 0.52 7.28
CA LYS A 28 10.98 1.77 7.79
C LYS A 28 9.88 2.75 7.40
N GLU A 29 8.92 2.94 8.32
CA GLU A 29 7.75 3.77 8.15
C GLU A 29 8.25 5.15 7.76
N LYS A 30 8.23 5.41 6.45
CA LYS A 30 8.47 6.74 5.96
C LYS A 30 7.28 7.54 6.42
N GLU A 31 7.54 8.62 7.14
CA GLU A 31 6.49 9.54 7.55
C GLU A 31 5.65 9.90 6.31
N PRO A 32 4.32 9.72 6.37
CA PRO A 32 3.48 9.83 5.20
C PRO A 32 3.52 11.25 4.65
N ASP A 33 3.80 11.38 3.35
CA ASP A 33 3.74 12.66 2.65
C ASP A 33 2.28 13.03 2.39
N VAL A 34 1.70 13.79 3.34
CA VAL A 34 0.32 14.25 3.28
C VAL A 34 0.08 15.15 2.06
N GLY A 35 1.08 15.92 1.63
CA GLY A 35 0.97 16.81 0.47
C GLY A 35 0.78 16.03 -0.83
N ALA A 36 1.64 15.03 -1.05
CA ALA A 36 1.52 14.13 -2.21
C ALA A 36 0.21 13.35 -2.20
N TYR A 37 -0.24 12.91 -1.02
CA TYR A 37 -1.54 12.24 -0.87
C TYR A 37 -2.71 13.16 -1.26
N VAL A 38 -2.74 14.40 -0.75
CA VAL A 38 -3.80 15.37 -1.06
C VAL A 38 -3.86 15.67 -2.56
N ASP A 39 -2.72 15.86 -3.23
CA ASP A 39 -2.70 16.13 -4.66
C ASP A 39 -3.23 14.94 -5.48
N ALA A 40 -2.79 13.71 -5.16
CA ALA A 40 -3.26 12.50 -5.84
C ALA A 40 -4.75 12.25 -5.62
N MET A 41 -5.25 12.48 -4.41
CA MET A 41 -6.68 12.30 -4.11
C MET A 41 -7.54 13.36 -4.77
N ALA A 42 -7.09 14.62 -4.82
CA ALA A 42 -7.79 15.70 -5.51
C ALA A 42 -7.97 15.40 -7.00
N GLU A 43 -6.94 14.86 -7.65
CA GLU A 43 -7.01 14.39 -9.03
C GLU A 43 -7.98 13.20 -9.18
N MET A 44 -7.85 12.18 -8.32
CA MET A 44 -8.68 10.97 -8.36
C MET A 44 -10.18 11.29 -8.27
N VAL A 45 -10.58 12.18 -7.35
CA VAL A 45 -11.98 12.52 -7.13
C VAL A 45 -12.49 13.65 -8.04
N GLY A 46 -11.64 14.18 -8.93
CA GLY A 46 -11.99 15.27 -9.84
C GLY A 46 -12.30 16.59 -9.14
N LEU A 47 -11.67 16.84 -7.98
CA LEU A 47 -11.89 18.04 -7.17
C LEU A 47 -10.60 18.88 -7.11
N PRO A 48 -10.37 19.80 -8.06
CA PRO A 48 -9.17 20.63 -8.06
C PRO A 48 -9.18 21.58 -6.85
N ILE A 49 -8.05 21.64 -6.15
CA ILE A 49 -7.86 22.54 -5.00
C ILE A 49 -7.22 23.83 -5.52
N ALA A 50 -7.88 24.97 -5.29
CA ALA A 50 -7.30 26.25 -5.66
C ALA A 50 -6.01 26.50 -4.84
N PRO A 51 -4.95 27.08 -5.45
CA PRO A 51 -3.63 27.17 -4.80
C PRO A 51 -3.65 27.83 -3.41
N GLN A 52 -4.50 28.84 -3.22
CA GLN A 52 -4.65 29.55 -1.95
C GLN A 52 -5.21 28.69 -0.80
N TYR A 53 -5.83 27.54 -1.10
CA TYR A 53 -6.41 26.64 -0.10
C TYR A 53 -5.57 25.38 0.14
N ARG A 54 -4.57 25.09 -0.71
CA ARG A 54 -3.82 23.83 -0.68
C ARG A 54 -3.17 23.57 0.68
N ASP A 55 -2.48 24.57 1.22
CA ASP A 55 -1.78 24.44 2.50
C ASP A 55 -2.75 24.20 3.67
N ALA A 56 -3.92 24.84 3.63
CA ALA A 56 -4.97 24.64 4.63
C ALA A 56 -5.59 23.24 4.56
N VAL A 57 -5.79 22.70 3.35
CA VAL A 57 -6.28 21.33 3.16
C VAL A 57 -5.27 20.32 3.70
N ILE A 58 -3.98 20.51 3.44
CA ILE A 58 -2.90 19.65 3.95
C ILE A 58 -2.88 19.67 5.49
N ALA A 59 -2.94 20.86 6.09
CA ALA A 59 -2.96 21.01 7.55
C ALA A 59 -4.19 20.31 8.18
N ASN A 60 -5.36 20.43 7.56
CA ASN A 60 -6.58 19.76 8.02
C ASN A 60 -6.49 18.25 7.86
N MET A 61 -5.92 17.74 6.77
CA MET A 61 -5.73 16.31 6.56
C MET A 61 -4.79 15.71 7.61
N ALA A 62 -3.68 16.40 7.94
CA ALA A 62 -2.78 15.99 9.01
C ALA A 62 -3.48 15.95 10.38
N ARG A 63 -4.33 16.94 10.68
CA ARG A 63 -5.13 16.94 11.91
C ARG A 63 -6.16 15.82 11.94
N THR A 64 -6.83 15.54 10.82
CA THR A 64 -7.76 14.42 10.70
C THR A 64 -7.06 13.08 10.94
N ALA A 65 -5.84 12.89 10.44
CA ALA A 65 -5.05 11.69 10.68
C ALA A 65 -4.76 11.49 12.19
N GLN A 66 -4.44 12.56 12.92
CA GLN A 66 -4.25 12.50 14.39
C GLN A 66 -5.53 12.08 15.12
N VAL A 67 -6.70 12.58 14.69
CA VAL A 67 -7.98 12.19 15.28
C VAL A 67 -8.34 10.75 14.91
N ALA A 68 -8.11 10.35 13.66
CA ALA A 68 -8.36 8.99 13.18
C ALA A 68 -7.51 7.96 13.92
N ALA A 69 -6.31 8.31 14.37
CA ALA A 69 -5.46 7.44 15.17
C ALA A 69 -6.16 6.97 16.47
N LEU A 70 -7.04 7.79 17.06
CA LEU A 70 -7.82 7.39 18.23
C LEU A 70 -8.84 6.30 17.90
N ALA A 71 -9.44 6.34 16.71
CA ALA A 71 -10.39 5.33 16.26
C ALA A 71 -9.72 4.03 15.81
N LEU A 72 -8.49 4.12 15.29
CA LEU A 72 -7.69 2.99 14.81
C LEU A 72 -6.79 2.35 15.88
N ALA A 73 -6.81 2.87 17.12
CA ALA A 73 -5.95 2.41 18.20
C ALA A 73 -6.21 0.94 18.59
N GLU A 74 -7.46 0.49 18.44
CA GLU A 74 -7.86 -0.88 18.76
C GLU A 74 -8.17 -1.66 17.48
N PRO A 75 -7.77 -2.94 17.40
CA PRO A 75 -8.08 -3.78 16.25
C PRO A 75 -9.59 -4.04 16.15
N LEU A 76 -10.10 -4.04 14.93
CA LEU A 76 -11.49 -4.45 14.65
C LEU A 76 -11.56 -5.97 14.50
N ALA A 77 -12.62 -6.58 15.03
CA ALA A 77 -12.89 -8.00 14.83
C ALA A 77 -13.30 -8.28 13.37
N ASP A 78 -12.88 -9.42 12.82
CA ASP A 78 -13.17 -9.78 11.42
C ASP A 78 -14.67 -10.02 11.17
N ASP A 79 -15.43 -10.37 12.21
CA ASP A 79 -16.89 -10.56 12.16
C ASP A 79 -17.69 -9.29 12.49
N LEU A 80 -17.00 -8.15 12.70
CA LEU A 80 -17.64 -6.87 12.96
C LEU A 80 -18.47 -6.43 11.75
N VAL A 81 -19.74 -6.14 12.00
CA VAL A 81 -20.65 -5.59 10.99
C VAL A 81 -20.76 -4.08 11.12
N ALA A 82 -20.97 -3.41 9.98
CA ALA A 82 -21.23 -1.98 9.97
C ALA A 82 -22.45 -1.63 10.83
N ALA A 83 -22.47 -0.39 11.33
CA ALA A 83 -23.61 0.13 12.08
C ALA A 83 -24.92 0.04 11.26
N PRO A 84 -26.10 -0.01 11.92
CA PRO A 84 -27.38 -0.20 11.23
C PRO A 84 -27.58 0.79 10.07
N VAL A 85 -28.04 0.27 8.92
CA VAL A 85 -28.43 1.07 7.76
C VAL A 85 -29.94 1.32 7.75
N PHE A 86 -30.37 2.35 6.99
CA PHE A 86 -31.76 2.73 6.82
C PHE A 86 -32.66 1.54 6.44
N ARG A 87 -33.85 1.45 7.05
CA ARG A 87 -34.91 0.49 6.71
C ARG A 87 -36.11 1.26 6.15
N PRO A 88 -36.70 0.85 5.02
CA PRO A 88 -37.83 1.53 4.40
C PRO A 88 -39.08 1.51 5.28
#